data_AF-A0A9D8K3F4-F1
#
_entry.id   AF-A0A9D8K3F4-F1
#
_cell.length_a   1.000
_cell.length_b   1.000
_cell.length_c   1.000
_cell.angle_alpha   90.00
_cell.angle_beta   90.00
_cell.angle_gamma   90.00
#
_symmetry.space_group_name_H-M   'P 1'
#
loop_
_entity.id
_entity.type
_entity.pdbx_description
1 polymer ?
#
loop_
_entity_poly.entity_id
_entity_poly.type
_entity_poly.pdbx_seq_one_letter_code
_entity_poly.pdbx_strand_id
1 'polypeptide(L)'
;MNWNVTNATSVMIVPEIGSVSATGSKAVKPPTATMYTLVASNASGMVSKPVTVNVLSVKIIKPEFQPVVNKPDLIATTGLELSGNRVIYHMQNSGEADAVPFVNGLYVDGKKIHIGSFTHVLPSGGLATEEIRWPPGFVETTEPHAFEVRLDDFNDNNESNENNNSISASFNYRPLNVAEFEQKEPSPPTDSPFSPNTWKKWLGL
;
A
#
# COMPACT_ATOMS: atom_id res chain seq x y z
N MET A 1 -5.21 -20.32 50.59
CA MET A 1 -4.24 -21.42 50.69
C MET A 1 -4.33 -22.01 52.09
N ASN A 2 -4.27 -23.34 52.22
CA ASN A 2 -4.31 -24.06 53.49
C ASN A 2 -3.07 -24.95 53.60
N TRP A 3 -2.51 -25.12 54.80
CA TRP A 3 -1.38 -26.00 55.04
C TRP A 3 -1.54 -26.77 56.36
N ASN A 4 -0.94 -27.95 56.40
CA ASN A 4 -0.84 -28.80 57.58
C ASN A 4 0.50 -29.55 57.51
N VAL A 5 1.38 -29.27 58.47
CA VAL A 5 2.75 -29.78 58.53
C VAL A 5 2.93 -30.47 59.88
N THR A 6 3.48 -31.69 59.87
CA THR A 6 3.80 -32.44 61.09
C THR A 6 5.31 -32.50 61.31
N ASN A 7 5.73 -32.63 62.57
CA ASN A 7 7.13 -32.79 62.98
C ASN A 7 8.09 -31.66 62.54
N ALA A 8 7.60 -30.45 62.30
CA ALA A 8 8.41 -29.27 62.00
C ALA A 8 8.59 -28.39 63.24
N THR A 9 9.81 -27.91 63.49
CA THR A 9 10.08 -26.89 64.52
C THR A 9 9.97 -25.47 63.97
N SER A 10 10.12 -25.29 62.66
CA SER A 10 9.91 -24.02 61.97
C SER A 10 9.26 -24.24 60.61
N VAL A 11 8.25 -23.42 60.29
CA VAL A 11 7.57 -23.41 58.99
C VAL A 11 7.56 -21.99 58.44
N MET A 12 7.91 -21.85 57.17
CA MET A 12 7.94 -20.59 56.44
C MET A 12 7.25 -20.76 55.09
N ILE A 13 6.56 -19.73 54.60
CA ILE A 13 6.03 -19.71 53.23
C ILE A 13 6.63 -18.52 52.48
N VAL A 14 7.23 -18.78 51.32
CA VAL A 14 7.85 -17.78 50.46
C VAL A 14 7.25 -17.81 49.05
N PRO A 15 7.08 -16.68 48.35
CA PRO A 15 7.47 -15.33 48.75
C PRO A 15 6.47 -14.68 49.74
N GLU A 16 6.91 -13.59 50.38
CA GLU A 16 6.10 -12.58 51.12
C GLU A 16 5.32 -12.99 52.38
N ILE A 17 5.02 -14.27 52.60
CA ILE A 17 4.22 -14.69 53.77
C ILE A 17 5.07 -14.79 55.04
N GLY A 18 6.27 -15.36 54.96
CA GLY A 18 7.19 -15.50 56.09
C GLY A 18 6.87 -16.69 57.00
N SER A 19 7.33 -16.63 58.25
CA SER A 19 7.15 -17.69 59.25
C SER A 19 5.69 -17.84 59.67
N VAL A 20 5.22 -19.08 59.76
CA VAL A 20 3.83 -19.42 60.11
C VAL A 20 3.80 -20.61 61.07
N SER A 21 2.66 -20.81 61.74
CA SER A 21 2.41 -22.02 62.53
C SER A 21 2.37 -23.26 61.65
N ALA A 22 2.60 -24.45 62.24
CA ALA A 22 2.64 -25.72 61.52
C ALA A 22 1.33 -26.06 60.78
N THR A 23 0.20 -25.56 61.27
CA THR A 23 -1.11 -25.67 60.60
C THR A 23 -1.74 -24.29 60.47
N GLY A 24 -2.47 -24.06 59.39
CA GLY A 24 -3.16 -22.79 59.18
C GLY A 24 -3.69 -22.58 57.77
N SER A 25 -4.28 -21.41 57.59
CA SER A 25 -4.78 -20.93 56.30
C SER A 25 -4.49 -19.43 56.15
N LYS A 26 -4.27 -19.01 54.90
CA LYS A 26 -4.10 -17.59 54.54
C LYS A 26 -4.79 -17.31 53.21
N ALA A 27 -5.59 -16.24 53.19
CA ALA A 27 -6.11 -15.68 51.96
C ALA A 27 -4.98 -14.87 51.29
N VAL A 28 -4.70 -15.17 50.02
CA VAL A 28 -3.69 -14.48 49.22
C VAL A 28 -4.34 -13.98 47.94
N LYS A 29 -3.94 -12.79 47.50
CA LYS A 29 -4.45 -12.15 46.28
C LYS A 29 -3.27 -11.61 45.47
N PRO A 30 -2.42 -12.49 44.91
CA PRO A 30 -1.33 -12.02 44.09
C PRO A 30 -1.87 -11.33 42.82
N PRO A 31 -1.16 -10.34 42.24
CA PRO A 31 -1.59 -9.65 41.02
C PRO A 31 -1.45 -10.53 39.76
N THR A 32 -0.59 -11.54 39.81
CA THR A 32 -0.32 -12.51 38.74
C THR A 32 -0.18 -13.91 39.32
N ALA A 33 -0.18 -14.94 38.47
CA ALA A 33 0.02 -16.31 38.91
C ALA A 33 1.34 -16.42 39.70
N THR A 34 1.24 -16.78 40.98
CA THR A 34 2.36 -16.75 41.93
C THR A 34 2.53 -18.11 42.58
N MET A 35 3.76 -18.62 42.57
CA MET A 35 4.13 -19.87 43.23
C MET A 35 4.59 -19.60 44.65
N TYR A 36 3.89 -20.16 45.63
CA TYR A 36 4.27 -20.13 47.04
C TYR A 36 4.92 -21.46 47.41
N THR A 37 6.07 -21.41 48.07
CA THR A 37 6.81 -22.57 48.58
C THR A 37 6.74 -22.58 50.10
N LEU A 38 6.15 -23.64 50.65
CA LEU A 38 6.21 -23.90 52.08
C LEU A 38 7.51 -24.64 52.37
N VAL A 39 8.29 -24.14 53.32
CA VAL A 39 9.55 -24.72 53.81
C VAL A 39 9.35 -25.09 55.27
N ALA A 40 9.55 -26.35 55.60
CA ALA A 40 9.45 -26.88 56.95
C ALA A 40 10.82 -27.45 57.37
N SER A 41 11.28 -27.13 58.57
CA SER A 41 12.55 -27.61 59.10
C SER A 41 12.43 -28.12 60.53
N ASN A 42 13.28 -29.08 60.87
CA ASN A 42 13.53 -29.57 62.22
C ASN A 42 15.02 -29.93 62.37
N ALA A 43 15.41 -30.49 63.52
CA ALA A 43 16.79 -30.89 63.78
C ALA A 43 17.34 -31.93 62.79
N SER A 44 16.47 -32.69 62.11
CA SER A 44 16.85 -33.72 61.14
C SER A 44 17.01 -33.18 59.72
N GLY A 45 16.59 -31.94 59.43
CA GLY A 45 16.74 -31.32 58.12
C GLY A 45 15.55 -30.46 57.70
N MET A 46 15.47 -30.20 56.39
CA MET A 46 14.51 -29.28 55.79
C MET A 46 13.81 -29.92 54.58
N VAL A 47 12.51 -29.68 54.46
CA VAL A 47 11.67 -30.11 53.33
C VAL A 47 10.88 -28.93 52.78
N SER A 48 10.59 -28.93 51.48
CA SER A 48 9.82 -27.86 50.85
C SER A 48 8.73 -28.40 49.92
N LYS A 49 7.58 -27.70 49.86
CA LYS A 49 6.47 -28.03 48.96
C LYS A 49 5.92 -26.77 48.27
N PRO A 50 5.93 -26.71 46.93
CA PRO A 50 5.34 -25.61 46.17
C PRO A 50 3.82 -25.74 46.01
N VAL A 51 3.13 -24.60 45.93
CA VAL A 51 1.70 -24.45 45.64
C VAL A 51 1.53 -23.21 44.76
N THR A 52 0.94 -23.39 43.58
CA THR A 52 0.69 -22.28 42.63
C THR A 52 -0.70 -21.70 42.84
N VAL A 53 -0.77 -20.38 43.01
CA VAL A 53 -2.02 -19.62 43.04
C VAL A 53 -2.19 -18.94 41.69
N ASN A 54 -3.14 -19.43 40.90
CA ASN A 54 -3.45 -18.89 39.58
C ASN A 54 -4.35 -17.66 39.69
N VAL A 55 -4.03 -16.64 38.90
CA VAL A 55 -4.87 -15.45 38.73
C VAL A 55 -5.41 -15.48 37.32
N LEU A 56 -6.74 -15.46 37.18
CA LEU A 56 -7.38 -15.32 35.88
C LEU A 56 -7.29 -13.86 35.46
N SER A 57 -6.34 -13.54 34.59
CA SER A 57 -6.29 -12.22 33.94
C SER A 57 -7.30 -12.20 32.80
N VAL A 58 -8.35 -11.39 32.94
CA VAL A 58 -9.24 -11.09 31.82
C VAL A 58 -8.53 -10.07 30.93
N LYS A 59 -8.24 -10.46 29.68
CA LYS A 59 -7.77 -9.52 28.66
C LYS A 59 -8.95 -8.64 28.26
N ILE A 60 -9.00 -7.42 28.78
CA ILE A 60 -9.96 -6.42 28.32
C ILE A 60 -9.46 -5.93 26.96
N ILE A 61 -10.07 -6.42 25.87
CA ILE A 61 -9.91 -5.79 24.56
C ILE A 61 -10.67 -4.46 24.60
N LYS A 62 -9.93 -3.35 24.58
CA LYS A 62 -10.54 -2.05 24.34
C LYS A 62 -11.03 -2.06 22.89
N PRO A 63 -12.30 -1.72 22.58
CA PRO A 63 -12.70 -1.50 21.19
C PRO A 63 -11.82 -0.37 20.66
N GLU A 64 -10.92 -0.72 19.76
CA GLU A 64 -10.07 0.24 19.08
C GLU A 64 -10.95 0.88 18.00
N PHE A 65 -11.37 2.12 18.23
CA PHE A 65 -11.96 2.92 17.18
C PHE A 65 -10.83 3.26 16.20
N GLN A 66 -10.63 2.40 15.20
CA GLN A 66 -9.88 2.75 14.01
C GLN A 66 -10.68 3.87 13.34
N PRO A 67 -10.12 5.07 13.11
CA PRO A 67 -10.83 6.07 12.32
C PRO A 67 -11.14 5.42 10.96
N VAL A 68 -12.39 5.48 10.53
CA VAL A 68 -12.72 5.15 9.14
C VAL A 68 -12.03 6.22 8.31
N VAL A 69 -10.88 5.87 7.73
CA VAL A 69 -10.20 6.75 6.79
C VAL A 69 -10.93 6.58 5.48
N ASN A 70 -11.88 7.46 5.21
CA ASN A 70 -12.51 7.55 3.90
C ASN A 70 -11.42 7.80 2.86
N LYS A 71 -11.49 7.08 1.74
CA LYS A 71 -10.54 7.16 0.63
C LYS A 71 -11.25 7.50 -0.67
N PRO A 72 -10.59 8.16 -1.62
CA PRO A 72 -11.07 8.24 -3.00
C PRO A 72 -11.05 6.86 -3.67
N ASP A 73 -11.75 6.74 -4.80
CA ASP A 73 -11.77 5.55 -5.67
C ASP A 73 -11.91 6.04 -7.12
N LEU A 74 -10.79 6.29 -7.80
CA LEU A 74 -10.73 6.75 -9.17
C LEU A 74 -10.97 5.57 -10.11
N ILE A 75 -12.05 5.69 -10.87
CA ILE A 75 -12.45 4.70 -11.86
C ILE A 75 -12.35 5.33 -13.23
N ALA A 76 -11.60 4.70 -14.13
CA ALA A 76 -11.66 5.03 -15.54
C ALA A 76 -12.94 4.44 -16.14
N THR A 77 -13.87 5.30 -16.57
CA THR A 77 -15.22 4.91 -16.99
C THR A 77 -15.39 5.04 -18.50
N THR A 78 -16.31 4.24 -19.07
CA THR A 78 -16.62 4.19 -20.52
C THR A 78 -15.40 3.88 -21.40
N GLY A 79 -15.59 3.47 -22.66
CA GLY A 79 -14.47 3.25 -23.58
C GLY A 79 -13.69 4.53 -23.89
N LEU A 80 -12.47 4.39 -24.40
CA LEU A 80 -11.69 5.52 -24.91
C LEU A 80 -12.26 6.01 -26.24
N GLU A 81 -12.27 7.33 -26.44
CA GLU A 81 -12.66 7.95 -27.72
C GLU A 81 -11.45 8.61 -28.38
N LEU A 82 -11.32 8.47 -29.71
CA LEU A 82 -10.29 9.16 -30.48
C LEU A 82 -10.85 10.37 -31.23
N SER A 83 -10.13 11.48 -31.13
CA SER A 83 -10.41 12.70 -31.90
C SER A 83 -9.10 13.32 -32.41
N GLY A 84 -8.69 12.93 -33.62
CA GLY A 84 -7.39 13.33 -34.17
C GLY A 84 -6.25 12.73 -33.33
N ASN A 85 -5.39 13.58 -32.77
CA ASN A 85 -4.28 13.16 -31.90
C ASN A 85 -4.59 13.16 -30.40
N ARG A 86 -5.87 13.06 -30.04
CA ARG A 86 -6.36 13.10 -28.67
C ARG A 86 -7.03 11.78 -28.31
N VAL A 87 -6.70 11.26 -27.14
CA VAL A 87 -7.50 10.27 -26.42
C VAL A 87 -8.39 11.03 -25.44
N ILE A 88 -9.69 10.90 -25.62
CA ILE A 88 -10.69 11.39 -24.66
C ILE A 88 -11.07 10.21 -23.76
N TYR A 89 -11.13 10.47 -22.45
CA TYR A 89 -11.47 9.47 -21.44
C TYR A 89 -12.39 10.09 -20.38
N HIS A 90 -13.18 9.23 -19.75
CA HIS A 90 -14.08 9.61 -18.67
C HIS A 90 -13.61 8.97 -17.38
N MET A 91 -13.89 9.64 -16.26
CA MET A 91 -13.52 9.13 -14.95
C MET A 91 -14.56 9.50 -13.90
N GLN A 92 -14.60 8.69 -12.85
CA GLN A 92 -15.45 8.86 -11.69
C GLN A 92 -14.63 8.70 -10.42
N ASN A 93 -14.90 9.51 -9.40
CA ASN A 93 -14.48 9.19 -8.03
C ASN A 93 -15.66 8.48 -7.32
N SER A 94 -15.58 7.17 -7.13
CA SER A 94 -16.59 6.35 -6.44
C SER A 94 -16.31 6.17 -4.94
N GLY A 95 -15.25 6.82 -4.43
CA GLY A 95 -14.82 6.74 -3.04
C GLY A 95 -15.61 7.67 -2.13
N GLU A 96 -15.37 7.58 -0.83
CA GLU A 96 -16.02 8.40 0.20
C GLU A 96 -15.21 9.65 0.59
N ALA A 97 -14.09 9.90 -0.09
CA ALA A 97 -13.27 11.09 0.07
C ALA A 97 -12.92 11.72 -1.28
N ASP A 98 -12.59 13.00 -1.25
CA ASP A 98 -12.17 13.76 -2.42
C ASP A 98 -10.79 13.28 -2.92
N ALA A 99 -10.63 13.16 -4.23
CA ALA A 99 -9.32 12.93 -4.84
C ALA A 99 -8.61 14.27 -5.06
N VAL A 100 -7.36 14.36 -4.63
CA VAL A 100 -6.49 15.51 -4.88
C VAL A 100 -5.96 15.46 -6.31
N PRO A 101 -5.49 16.58 -6.90
CA PRO A 101 -4.88 16.59 -8.23
C PRO A 101 -3.86 15.47 -8.45
N PHE A 102 -3.86 14.86 -9.64
CA PHE A 102 -3.08 13.66 -9.95
C PHE A 102 -2.60 13.60 -11.41
N VAL A 103 -1.65 12.72 -11.70
CA VAL A 103 -1.09 12.49 -13.03
C VAL A 103 -1.66 11.23 -13.66
N ASN A 104 -2.08 11.32 -14.92
CA ASN A 104 -2.56 10.20 -15.73
C ASN A 104 -1.50 9.75 -16.71
N GLY A 105 -1.39 8.45 -16.94
CA GLY A 105 -0.49 7.86 -17.93
C GLY A 105 -1.26 7.43 -19.18
N LEU A 106 -0.71 7.75 -20.36
CA LEU A 106 -1.15 7.19 -21.63
C LEU A 106 -0.11 6.16 -22.11
N TYR A 107 -0.59 4.96 -22.40
CA TYR A 107 0.20 3.82 -22.82
C TYR A 107 -0.29 3.29 -24.17
N VAL A 108 0.65 2.81 -24.98
CA VAL A 108 0.37 2.03 -26.20
C VAL A 108 1.15 0.73 -26.12
N ASP A 109 0.45 -0.39 -26.27
CA ASP A 109 0.97 -1.76 -26.11
C ASP A 109 1.78 -1.95 -24.81
N GLY A 110 1.26 -1.37 -23.72
CA GLY A 110 1.88 -1.44 -22.39
C GLY A 110 3.09 -0.51 -22.18
N LYS A 111 3.51 0.26 -23.19
CA LYS A 111 4.58 1.25 -23.07
C LYS A 111 3.99 2.65 -22.86
N LYS A 112 4.43 3.35 -21.80
CA LYS A 112 4.06 4.74 -21.56
C LYS A 112 4.59 5.64 -22.67
N ILE A 113 3.71 6.40 -23.30
CA ILE A 113 4.02 7.32 -24.40
C ILE A 113 3.82 8.79 -24.04
N HIS A 114 2.93 9.08 -23.08
CA HIS A 114 2.63 10.44 -22.65
C HIS A 114 1.99 10.47 -21.26
N ILE A 115 1.85 11.67 -20.70
CA ILE A 115 1.11 11.92 -19.45
C ILE A 115 0.06 13.01 -19.65
N GLY A 116 -1.02 12.93 -18.88
CA GLY A 116 -1.98 14.00 -18.67
C GLY A 116 -1.96 14.42 -17.20
N SER A 117 -2.42 15.64 -16.89
CA SER A 117 -2.52 16.11 -15.50
C SER A 117 -3.94 16.56 -15.21
N PHE A 118 -4.52 16.01 -14.15
CA PHE A 118 -5.78 16.49 -13.60
C PHE A 118 -5.48 17.47 -12.46
N THR A 119 -5.63 18.77 -12.72
CA THR A 119 -5.11 19.83 -11.83
C THR A 119 -6.11 20.34 -10.80
N HIS A 120 -7.25 19.67 -10.64
CA HIS A 120 -8.32 20.07 -9.73
C HIS A 120 -8.65 18.92 -8.77
N VAL A 121 -9.39 19.23 -7.70
CA VAL A 121 -9.95 18.21 -6.82
C VAL A 121 -11.13 17.55 -7.54
N LEU A 122 -11.20 16.21 -7.53
CA LEU A 122 -12.38 15.47 -7.97
C LEU A 122 -13.16 15.02 -6.72
N PRO A 123 -14.28 15.68 -6.38
CA PRO A 123 -15.02 15.37 -5.16
C PRO A 123 -15.50 13.92 -5.12
N SER A 124 -15.78 13.40 -3.92
CA SER A 124 -16.50 12.13 -3.73
C SER A 124 -17.79 12.10 -4.58
N GLY A 125 -17.97 11.08 -5.41
CA GLY A 125 -19.08 10.96 -6.36
C GLY A 125 -18.95 11.81 -7.64
N GLY A 126 -17.83 12.52 -7.80
CA GLY A 126 -17.56 13.39 -8.94
C GLY A 126 -17.32 12.63 -10.24
N LEU A 127 -17.67 13.25 -11.36
CA LEU A 127 -17.41 12.78 -12.70
C LEU A 127 -16.57 13.81 -13.45
N ALA A 128 -15.65 13.35 -14.30
CA ALA A 128 -14.87 14.22 -15.16
C ALA A 128 -14.64 13.57 -16.54
N THR A 129 -14.41 14.42 -17.53
CA THR A 129 -14.04 14.04 -18.90
C THR A 129 -12.82 14.85 -19.27
N GLU A 130 -11.78 14.17 -19.71
CA GLU A 130 -10.47 14.77 -19.95
C GLU A 130 -9.88 14.25 -21.26
N GLU A 131 -8.84 14.93 -21.74
CA GLU A 131 -8.11 14.52 -22.93
C GLU A 131 -6.60 14.44 -22.67
N ILE A 132 -5.97 13.39 -23.21
CA ILE A 132 -4.52 13.33 -23.36
C ILE A 132 -4.19 13.45 -24.84
N ARG A 133 -3.40 14.46 -25.17
CA ARG A 133 -2.87 14.65 -26.53
C ARG A 133 -1.57 13.87 -26.68
N TRP A 134 -1.52 12.87 -27.54
CA TRP A 134 -0.27 12.17 -27.81
C TRP A 134 0.66 13.04 -28.69
N PRO A 135 1.99 12.91 -28.53
CA PRO A 135 2.96 13.72 -29.26
C PRO A 135 2.95 13.42 -30.76
N PRO A 136 3.51 14.29 -31.61
CA PRO A 136 3.73 14.00 -33.02
C PRO A 136 4.54 12.70 -33.23
N GLY A 137 4.46 12.14 -34.44
CA GLY A 137 5.21 10.93 -34.79
C GLY A 137 4.42 9.63 -34.59
N PHE A 138 3.11 9.65 -34.82
CA PHE A 138 2.28 8.46 -34.90
C PHE A 138 1.97 8.14 -36.36
N VAL A 139 1.80 6.86 -36.65
CA VAL A 139 1.36 6.36 -37.96
C VAL A 139 0.12 5.52 -37.81
N GLU A 140 -0.74 5.60 -38.82
CA GLU A 140 -1.86 4.68 -38.98
C GLU A 140 -1.35 3.28 -39.34
N THR A 141 -2.03 2.26 -38.84
CA THR A 141 -1.66 0.85 -39.01
C THR A 141 -2.84 0.03 -39.52
N THR A 142 -2.57 -1.13 -40.11
CA THR A 142 -3.62 -2.09 -40.46
C THR A 142 -4.05 -2.91 -39.25
N GLU A 143 -3.10 -3.23 -38.37
CA GLU A 143 -3.34 -3.97 -37.14
C GLU A 143 -3.66 -3.02 -35.97
N PRO A 144 -4.59 -3.39 -35.08
CA PRO A 144 -4.91 -2.60 -33.91
C PRO A 144 -3.81 -2.68 -32.83
N HIS A 145 -3.58 -1.56 -32.16
CA HIS A 145 -2.71 -1.41 -31.01
C HIS A 145 -3.52 -1.06 -29.77
N ALA A 146 -3.10 -1.58 -28.61
CA ALA A 146 -3.82 -1.38 -27.36
C ALA A 146 -3.45 -0.03 -26.75
N PHE A 147 -4.39 0.91 -26.72
CA PHE A 147 -4.26 2.15 -25.98
C PHE A 147 -4.84 1.96 -24.58
N GLU A 148 -4.11 2.42 -23.59
CA GLU A 148 -4.51 2.34 -22.20
C GLU A 148 -4.29 3.69 -21.52
N VAL A 149 -5.34 4.18 -20.85
CA VAL A 149 -5.23 5.30 -19.93
C VAL A 149 -5.25 4.73 -18.51
N ARG A 150 -4.23 5.08 -17.73
CA ARG A 150 -4.17 4.82 -16.30
C ARG A 150 -4.33 6.14 -15.57
N LEU A 151 -5.37 6.22 -14.74
CA LEU A 151 -5.54 7.31 -13.82
C LEU A 151 -4.55 7.16 -12.67
N ASP A 152 -4.18 8.29 -12.10
CA ASP A 152 -3.29 8.35 -10.93
C ASP A 152 -2.04 7.45 -11.06
N ASP A 153 -1.40 7.53 -12.22
CA ASP A 153 -0.32 6.65 -12.65
C ASP A 153 0.95 6.79 -11.79
N PHE A 154 1.00 7.83 -10.94
CA PHE A 154 2.06 8.07 -9.95
C PHE A 154 1.62 7.75 -8.50
N ASN A 155 0.40 7.27 -8.31
CA ASN A 155 -0.18 6.88 -7.03
C ASN A 155 -0.18 8.07 -6.03
N ASP A 156 -0.62 9.25 -6.50
CA ASP A 156 -0.75 10.48 -5.73
C ASP A 156 -1.95 10.39 -4.76
N ASN A 157 -2.97 9.60 -5.09
CA ASN A 157 -4.12 9.28 -4.25
C ASN A 157 -3.96 7.85 -3.70
N ASN A 158 -4.28 7.65 -2.42
CA ASN A 158 -4.33 6.32 -1.83
C ASN A 158 -5.78 5.84 -1.88
N GLU A 159 -6.09 4.99 -2.84
CA GLU A 159 -7.44 4.66 -3.24
C GLU A 159 -8.01 3.52 -2.38
N SER A 160 -9.34 3.37 -2.36
CA SER A 160 -9.97 2.18 -1.77
C SER A 160 -9.80 0.94 -2.65
N ASN A 161 -9.64 1.13 -3.95
CA ASN A 161 -9.32 0.08 -4.92
C ASN A 161 -8.30 0.63 -5.92
N GLU A 162 -7.14 0.00 -6.01
CA GLU A 162 -6.04 0.43 -6.89
C GLU A 162 -6.10 -0.28 -8.27
N ASN A 163 -7.13 -1.09 -8.53
CA ASN A 163 -7.18 -1.99 -9.70
C ASN A 163 -8.28 -1.63 -10.71
N ASN A 164 -8.99 -0.52 -10.52
CA ASN A 164 -10.08 -0.02 -11.35
C ASN A 164 -9.77 1.36 -11.96
N ASN A 165 -8.54 1.85 -11.80
CA ASN A 165 -8.08 3.14 -12.31
C ASN A 165 -7.55 3.08 -13.76
N SER A 166 -7.73 1.97 -14.48
CA SER A 166 -7.28 1.82 -15.87
C SER A 166 -8.40 1.46 -16.84
N ILE A 167 -8.34 2.01 -18.05
CA ILE A 167 -9.22 1.65 -19.17
C ILE A 167 -8.41 1.45 -20.44
N SER A 168 -8.84 0.53 -21.31
CA SER A 168 -8.17 0.26 -22.57
C SER A 168 -9.13 0.17 -23.74
N ALA A 169 -8.64 0.52 -24.93
CA ALA A 169 -9.30 0.30 -26.21
C ALA A 169 -8.26 0.09 -27.31
N SER A 170 -8.68 -0.51 -28.42
CA SER A 170 -7.79 -0.83 -29.53
C SER A 170 -7.98 0.14 -30.69
N PHE A 171 -6.89 0.70 -31.21
CA PHE A 171 -6.92 1.63 -32.33
C PHE A 171 -5.81 1.33 -33.34
N ASN A 172 -6.05 1.70 -34.59
CA ASN A 172 -5.14 1.47 -35.70
C ASN A 172 -4.08 2.57 -35.81
N TYR A 173 -3.41 2.87 -34.69
CA TYR A 173 -2.34 3.87 -34.60
C TYR A 173 -1.22 3.38 -33.69
N ARG A 174 0.02 3.77 -33.99
CA ARG A 174 1.16 3.55 -33.07
C ARG A 174 2.22 4.64 -33.18
N PRO A 175 3.10 4.78 -32.18
CA PRO A 175 4.32 5.56 -32.34
C PRO A 175 5.19 5.05 -33.50
N LEU A 176 5.77 5.97 -34.27
CA LEU A 176 6.88 5.69 -35.19
C LEU A 176 8.09 5.25 -34.37
N ASN A 177 8.76 4.19 -34.82
CA ASN A 177 10.05 3.82 -34.26
C ASN A 177 11.13 4.75 -34.80
N VAL A 178 12.14 5.09 -33.99
CA VAL A 178 13.24 5.99 -34.37
C VAL A 178 13.95 5.52 -35.66
N ALA A 179 14.09 4.20 -35.84
CA ALA A 179 14.68 3.61 -37.05
C ALA A 179 13.81 3.79 -38.32
N GLU A 180 12.48 3.91 -38.18
CA GLU A 180 11.57 4.20 -39.30
C GLU A 180 11.55 5.70 -39.61
N PHE A 181 11.86 6.54 -38.63
CA PHE A 181 11.97 7.99 -38.79
C PHE A 181 13.19 8.36 -39.65
N GLU A 182 14.35 7.75 -39.39
CA GLU A 182 15.59 7.99 -40.16
C GLU A 182 15.51 7.53 -41.62
N GLN A 183 14.76 6.47 -41.92
CA GLN A 183 14.56 5.99 -43.30
C GLN A 183 13.63 6.88 -44.14
N LYS A 184 12.92 7.81 -43.50
CA LYS A 184 11.97 8.72 -44.17
C LYS A 184 12.59 10.07 -44.49
N GLU A 185 13.81 10.35 -44.04
CA GLU A 185 14.56 11.51 -44.51
C GLU A 185 15.01 11.29 -45.96
N PRO A 186 14.83 12.27 -46.87
CA PRO A 186 15.36 12.15 -48.22
C PRO A 186 16.88 12.00 -48.14
N SER A 187 17.41 10.99 -48.85
CA SER A 187 18.85 10.82 -49.04
C SER A 187 19.48 12.16 -49.42
N PRO A 188 20.60 12.57 -48.81
CA PRO A 188 21.25 13.81 -49.17
C PRO A 188 21.56 13.82 -50.67
N PRO A 189 21.35 14.94 -51.37
CA PRO A 189 21.64 15.03 -52.80
C PRO A 189 23.10 14.64 -53.04
N THR A 190 23.33 13.68 -53.93
CA THR A 190 24.65 13.10 -54.22
C THR A 190 25.62 14.08 -54.89
N ASP A 191 25.18 15.29 -55.23
CA ASP A 191 25.93 16.31 -55.98
C ASP A 191 26.06 17.64 -55.21
N SER A 192 26.47 17.62 -53.94
CA SER A 192 26.82 18.87 -53.23
C SER A 192 28.28 18.90 -52.79
N PRO A 193 29.09 19.88 -53.26
CA PRO A 193 30.52 19.97 -52.92
C PRO A 193 30.80 20.53 -51.50
N PHE A 194 29.86 20.44 -50.57
CA PHE A 194 29.99 21.09 -49.25
C PHE A 194 30.15 20.09 -48.11
N SER A 195 31.21 20.31 -47.31
CA SER A 195 31.69 19.43 -46.25
C SER A 195 30.68 19.19 -45.10
N PRO A 196 30.88 18.14 -44.26
CA PRO A 196 29.92 17.63 -43.28
C PRO A 196 29.49 18.61 -42.16
N ASN A 197 30.13 19.77 -42.03
CA ASN A 197 29.90 20.69 -40.91
C ASN A 197 28.79 21.71 -41.15
N THR A 198 28.09 21.65 -42.29
CA THR A 198 27.04 22.64 -42.63
C THR A 198 25.63 22.23 -42.16
N TRP A 199 25.44 20.98 -41.72
CA TRP A 199 24.11 20.43 -41.41
C TRP A 199 23.56 20.88 -40.05
N LYS A 200 24.43 21.26 -39.10
CA LYS A 200 24.00 21.74 -37.78
C LYS A 200 23.34 23.13 -37.80
N LYS A 201 23.48 23.90 -38.88
CA LYS A 201 23.00 25.30 -38.93
C LYS A 201 21.55 25.43 -39.41
N TRP A 202 20.90 24.35 -39.85
CA TRP A 202 19.50 24.35 -40.32
C TRP A 202 18.48 23.86 -39.29
N LEU A 203 18.92 23.36 -38.13
CA LEU A 203 18.03 22.84 -37.07
C LEU A 203 17.79 23.77 -35.89
N GLY A 204 18.31 25.01 -35.90
CA GLY A 204 18.00 26.00 -34.86
C GLY A 204 18.29 25.54 -33.43
N LEU A 205 19.35 24.76 -33.23
CA LEU A 205 20.00 24.55 -31.94
C LEU A 205 21.28 25.37 -31.84
#